data_AF-A0A0Q6UDN7-F1
#
_entry.id   AF-A0A0Q6UDN7-F1
#
_cell.length_a   1.000
_cell.length_b   1.000
_cell.length_c   1.000
_cell.angle_alpha   90.00
_cell.angle_beta   90.00
_cell.angle_gamma   90.00
#
_symmetry.space_group_name_H-M   'P 1'
#
loop_
_entity.id
_entity.type
_entity.pdbx_description
1 polymer ?
#
loop_
_entity_poly.entity_id
_entity_poly.type
_entity_poly.pdbx_seq_one_letter_code
_entity_poly.pdbx_strand_id
1 'polypeptide(L)'
;MRISDLFIYPLKSGRGIRLGSTEIDAFGLPGDRRAMITDPDGHFITQRELPDLARIDVRPEPSSFRLIMGEKELAVPPPNPENRMDVAIWKSIVNAAVADETTNEQLSGWLGRAVRLVFFDSGAKRIASTEWAGNDTPVTFADGYQILVTTTGSLRALNADLAAHADGTVGMERFRPNIVIDTEEAWSEDGWAAIEIGGLRFDLVKPCARCIMTTQDQTTGSRDVSNPIPAMGRIRMSADRRVPGPLFGWNVTPRDSGKIAVGDAVKVLEERPNGWALKVRNRA
;
A
#
# COMPACT_ATOMS: atom_id res chain seq x y z
N MET A 1 -18.68 -12.74 -3.49
CA MET A 1 -17.31 -12.42 -3.03
C MET A 1 -17.39 -11.88 -1.61
N ARG A 2 -16.30 -11.98 -0.83
CA ARG A 2 -16.26 -11.45 0.54
C ARG A 2 -14.88 -10.90 0.88
N ILE A 3 -14.76 -10.03 1.88
CA ILE A 3 -13.45 -9.63 2.41
C ILE A 3 -12.81 -10.85 3.10
N SER A 4 -11.60 -11.21 2.69
CA SER A 4 -10.77 -12.23 3.37
C SER A 4 -9.81 -11.61 4.37
N ASP A 5 -9.23 -10.46 4.03
CA ASP A 5 -8.26 -9.77 4.87
C ASP A 5 -8.35 -8.26 4.77
N LEU A 6 -8.01 -7.61 5.88
CA LEU A 6 -7.84 -6.16 5.98
C LEU A 6 -6.46 -5.86 6.53
N PHE A 7 -5.79 -4.85 5.97
CA PHE A 7 -4.49 -4.39 6.44
C PHE A 7 -4.33 -2.88 6.43
N ILE A 8 -3.60 -2.38 7.40
CA ILE A 8 -3.00 -1.03 7.36
C ILE A 8 -1.48 -1.12 7.46
N TYR A 9 -0.79 -0.11 6.93
CA TYR A 9 0.66 0.02 6.99
C TYR A 9 0.98 1.41 7.55
N PRO A 10 0.98 1.57 8.88
CA PRO A 10 1.04 2.90 9.48
C PRO A 10 2.30 3.68 9.11
N LEU A 11 3.43 2.98 9.03
CA LEU A 11 4.68 3.50 8.50
C LEU A 11 4.82 3.11 7.02
N LYS A 12 5.04 4.10 6.15
CA LYS A 12 5.39 3.86 4.75
C LYS A 12 6.61 2.96 4.66
N SER A 13 6.50 1.87 3.89
CA SER A 13 7.53 0.81 3.75
C SER A 13 7.79 -0.03 5.01
N GLY A 14 7.05 0.19 6.10
CA GLY A 14 7.06 -0.66 7.29
C GLY A 14 6.15 -1.88 7.16
N ARG A 15 6.12 -2.72 8.20
CA ARG A 15 5.27 -3.93 8.24
C ARG A 15 3.78 -3.58 8.31
N GLY A 16 2.96 -4.44 7.71
CA GLY A 16 1.50 -4.32 7.74
C GLY A 16 0.91 -4.93 9.00
N ILE A 17 -0.20 -4.36 9.46
CA ILE A 17 -1.00 -4.84 10.58
C ILE A 17 -2.29 -5.42 10.02
N ARG A 18 -2.56 -6.70 10.30
CA ARG A 18 -3.84 -7.32 9.94
C ARG A 18 -4.94 -6.84 10.88
N LEU A 19 -6.10 -6.50 10.32
CA LEU A 19 -7.28 -6.03 11.06
C LEU A 19 -8.43 -7.03 10.91
N GLY A 20 -9.26 -7.13 11.95
CA GLY A 20 -10.55 -7.85 11.86
C GLY A 20 -11.69 -6.97 11.34
N SER A 21 -11.65 -5.68 11.66
CA SER A 21 -12.57 -4.66 11.16
C SER A 21 -11.92 -3.27 11.24
N THR A 22 -12.45 -2.32 10.49
CA THR A 22 -11.96 -0.93 10.48
C THR A 22 -13.05 0.02 10.01
N GLU A 23 -12.96 1.27 10.43
CA GLU A 23 -13.72 2.35 9.80
C GLU A 23 -13.07 2.70 8.45
N ILE A 24 -13.84 3.33 7.57
CA ILE A 24 -13.41 3.90 6.30
C ILE A 24 -13.71 5.39 6.35
N ASP A 25 -12.70 6.20 6.05
CA ASP A 25 -12.82 7.65 5.88
C ASP A 25 -12.38 8.07 4.47
N ALA A 26 -12.39 9.37 4.19
CA ALA A 26 -11.98 9.90 2.89
C ALA A 26 -10.51 9.56 2.51
N PHE A 27 -9.64 9.30 3.49
CA PHE A 27 -8.25 8.86 3.31
C PHE A 27 -8.10 7.34 3.19
N GLY A 28 -9.19 6.56 3.30
CA GLY A 28 -9.17 5.10 3.23
C GLY A 28 -9.32 4.47 4.60
N LEU A 29 -8.39 3.58 4.96
CA LEU A 29 -8.38 2.96 6.28
C LEU A 29 -7.63 3.88 7.27
N PRO A 30 -8.23 4.31 8.40
CA PRO A 30 -7.56 5.13 9.39
C PRO A 30 -6.26 4.51 9.88
N GLY A 31 -5.24 5.35 10.03
CA GLY A 31 -3.89 4.94 10.40
C GLY A 31 -3.01 4.51 9.23
N ASP A 32 -3.55 4.30 8.02
CA ASP A 32 -2.76 3.81 6.89
C ASP A 32 -1.81 4.88 6.28
N ARG A 33 -0.50 4.55 6.23
CA ARG A 33 0.60 5.40 5.76
C ARG A 33 0.56 6.83 6.34
N ARG A 34 0.25 6.93 7.63
CA ARG A 34 0.25 8.19 8.40
C ARG A 34 1.64 8.61 8.87
N ALA A 35 2.63 7.75 8.74
CA ALA A 35 4.04 8.05 9.02
C ALA A 35 4.95 7.67 7.86
N MET A 36 6.09 8.34 7.74
CA MET A 36 7.09 8.10 6.69
C MET A 36 8.49 8.44 7.20
N ILE A 37 9.50 7.74 6.70
CA ILE A 37 10.91 8.06 6.93
C ILE A 37 11.41 8.95 5.79
N THR A 38 12.17 10.00 6.12
CA THR A 38 12.88 10.84 5.17
C THR A 38 14.36 10.91 5.51
N ASP A 39 15.17 11.36 4.56
CA ASP A 39 16.48 11.94 4.88
C ASP A 39 16.31 13.31 5.58
N PRO A 40 17.40 13.93 6.07
CA PRO A 40 17.33 15.25 6.71
C PRO A 40 16.87 16.39 5.79
N ASP A 41 16.96 16.22 4.46
CA ASP A 41 16.55 17.20 3.45
C ASP A 41 15.08 17.05 3.04
N GLY A 42 14.36 16.09 3.65
CA GLY A 42 12.93 15.86 3.43
C GLY A 42 12.61 14.92 2.27
N HIS A 43 13.58 14.24 1.66
CA HIS A 43 13.30 13.22 0.66
C HIS A 43 12.87 11.91 1.31
N PHE A 44 11.71 11.40 0.91
CA PHE A 44 11.21 10.12 1.42
C PHE A 44 12.15 8.94 1.11
N ILE A 45 12.35 8.09 2.12
CA ILE A 45 13.09 6.84 2.01
C ILE A 45 12.09 5.69 1.96
N THR A 46 12.34 4.71 1.09
CA THR A 46 11.51 3.52 0.97
C THR A 46 12.32 2.25 1.16
N GLN A 47 11.65 1.11 1.34
CA GLN A 47 12.33 -0.21 1.38
C GLN A 47 13.07 -0.57 0.07
N ARG A 48 12.87 0.22 -1.00
CA ARG A 48 13.68 0.11 -2.23
C ARG A 48 15.13 0.51 -1.99
N GLU A 49 15.31 1.57 -1.20
CA GLU A 49 16.60 2.15 -0.84
C GLU A 49 17.12 1.55 0.47
N LEU A 50 16.24 1.40 1.47
CA LEU A 50 16.59 0.93 2.80
C LEU A 50 15.74 -0.29 3.20
N PRO A 51 16.12 -1.51 2.77
CA PRO A 51 15.41 -2.76 3.03
C PRO A 51 14.97 -2.99 4.48
N ASP A 52 15.77 -2.53 5.44
CA ASP A 52 15.50 -2.70 6.87
C ASP A 52 14.19 -2.04 7.34
N LEU A 53 13.64 -1.08 6.58
CA LEU A 53 12.32 -0.52 6.86
C LEU A 53 11.23 -1.61 6.91
N ALA A 54 11.34 -2.66 6.10
CA ALA A 54 10.38 -3.77 6.10
C ALA A 54 10.38 -4.57 7.42
N ARG A 55 11.42 -4.41 8.25
CA ARG A 55 11.59 -5.09 9.54
C ARG A 55 11.02 -4.29 10.70
N ILE A 56 10.55 -3.06 10.47
CA ILE A 56 9.94 -2.22 11.49
C ILE A 56 8.47 -2.59 11.64
N ASP A 57 8.11 -3.12 12.81
CA ASP A 57 6.71 -3.23 13.21
C ASP A 57 6.25 -1.94 13.87
N VAL A 58 4.99 -1.59 13.62
CA VAL A 58 4.32 -0.48 14.29
C VAL A 58 3.23 -1.07 15.17
N ARG A 59 3.26 -0.75 16.46
CA ARG A 59 2.13 -0.99 17.37
C ARG A 59 1.45 0.35 17.66
N PRO A 60 0.24 0.59 17.11
CA PRO A 60 -0.55 1.76 17.46
C PRO A 60 -0.88 1.76 18.96
N GLU A 61 -0.76 2.93 19.58
CA GLU A 61 -1.19 3.22 20.95
C GLU A 61 -2.16 4.43 20.88
N PRO A 62 -2.98 4.72 21.92
CA PRO A 62 -4.06 5.72 21.83
C PRO A 62 -3.64 7.11 21.33
N SER A 63 -2.40 7.54 21.62
CA SER A 63 -1.85 8.84 21.21
C SER A 63 -0.43 8.74 20.65
N SER A 64 0.13 7.55 20.52
CA SER A 64 1.53 7.30 20.18
C SER A 64 1.66 6.12 19.23
N PHE A 65 2.87 5.92 18.71
CA PHE A 65 3.25 4.64 18.13
C PHE A 65 4.37 4.03 18.96
N ARG A 66 4.47 2.71 18.90
CA ARG A 66 5.67 1.99 19.31
C ARG A 66 6.26 1.31 18.10
N LEU A 67 7.51 1.63 17.80
CA LEU A 67 8.27 0.97 16.75
C LEU A 67 9.05 -0.19 17.36
N ILE A 68 8.89 -1.39 16.81
CA ILE A 68 9.66 -2.58 17.20
C ILE A 68 10.65 -2.84 16.07
N MET A 69 11.93 -2.83 16.40
CA MET A 69 13.07 -2.79 15.48
C MET A 69 14.04 -3.92 15.82
N GLY A 70 13.62 -5.16 15.56
CA GLY A 70 14.28 -6.35 16.10
C GLY A 70 14.01 -6.46 17.61
N GLU A 71 15.05 -6.53 18.42
CA GLU A 71 14.94 -6.61 19.89
C GLU A 71 14.75 -5.24 20.56
N LYS A 72 14.83 -4.14 19.80
CA LYS A 72 14.67 -2.78 20.31
C LYS A 72 13.23 -2.32 20.16
N GLU A 73 12.70 -1.68 21.20
CA GLU A 73 11.45 -0.93 21.14
C GLU A 73 11.71 0.56 21.30
N LEU A 74 11.05 1.36 20.49
CA LEU A 74 11.08 2.82 20.54
C LEU A 74 9.66 3.35 20.72
N ALA A 75 9.42 4.00 21.86
CA ALA A 75 8.21 4.78 22.06
C ALA A 75 8.31 6.06 21.23
N VAL A 76 7.29 6.33 20.41
CA VAL A 76 7.21 7.49 19.55
C VAL A 76 6.05 8.36 20.02
N PRO A 77 6.32 9.44 20.75
CA PRO A 77 5.27 10.33 21.22
C PRO A 77 4.61 11.04 20.03
N PRO A 78 3.38 11.57 20.21
CA PRO A 78 2.76 12.39 19.19
C PRO A 78 3.64 13.62 18.89
N PRO A 79 3.82 13.98 17.61
CA PRO A 79 4.69 15.09 17.23
C PRO A 79 4.12 16.43 17.73
N ASN A 80 5.01 17.39 18.01
CA ASN A 80 4.60 18.77 18.18
C ASN A 80 4.04 19.28 16.83
N PRO A 81 2.77 19.75 16.77
CA PRO A 81 2.16 20.20 15.52
C PRO A 81 2.87 21.40 14.89
N GLU A 82 3.64 22.17 15.65
CA GLU A 82 4.44 23.31 15.15
C GLU A 82 5.82 22.89 14.63
N ASN A 83 6.32 21.70 15.01
CA ASN A 83 7.59 21.20 14.52
C ASN A 83 7.41 20.52 13.16
N ARG A 84 7.69 21.25 12.08
CA ARG A 84 7.30 20.87 10.72
C ARG A 84 8.44 21.03 9.72
N MET A 85 8.39 20.22 8.66
CA MET A 85 9.24 20.38 7.49
C MET A 85 8.47 20.03 6.21
N ASP A 86 8.92 20.62 5.10
CA ASP A 86 8.45 20.22 3.78
C ASP A 86 9.15 18.92 3.37
N VAL A 87 8.36 17.91 3.04
CA VAL A 87 8.85 16.61 2.58
C VAL A 87 8.40 16.32 1.16
N ALA A 88 9.31 15.80 0.36
CA ALA A 88 9.03 15.35 -0.99
C ALA A 88 8.53 13.91 -0.99
N ILE A 89 7.37 13.67 -1.58
CA ILE A 89 6.84 12.34 -1.88
C ILE A 89 6.35 12.30 -3.32
N TRP A 90 7.07 11.55 -4.16
CA TRP A 90 6.85 11.52 -5.61
C TRP A 90 6.90 12.92 -6.21
N LYS A 91 5.76 13.43 -6.72
CA LYS A 91 5.63 14.76 -7.32
C LYS A 91 5.02 15.79 -6.36
N SER A 92 4.77 15.41 -5.11
CA SER A 92 4.12 16.25 -4.11
C SER A 92 5.13 16.73 -3.08
N ILE A 93 5.00 17.99 -2.65
CA ILE A 93 5.60 18.50 -1.42
C ILE A 93 4.49 18.53 -0.36
N VAL A 94 4.77 18.01 0.82
CA VAL A 94 3.83 17.96 1.94
C VAL A 94 4.51 18.62 3.15
N ASN A 95 3.87 19.61 3.73
CA ASN A 95 4.30 20.12 5.02
C ASN A 95 3.86 19.14 6.12
N ALA A 96 4.82 18.44 6.73
CA ALA A 96 4.58 17.32 7.64
C ALA A 96 5.12 17.62 9.04
N ALA A 97 4.44 17.11 10.06
CA ALA A 97 4.92 17.19 11.43
C ALA A 97 6.10 16.23 11.64
N VAL A 98 7.08 16.61 12.45
CA VAL A 98 8.34 15.87 12.63
C VAL A 98 8.40 15.30 14.04
N ALA A 99 8.86 14.06 14.17
CA ALA A 99 9.15 13.45 15.46
C ALA A 99 10.21 14.25 16.24
N ASP A 100 10.25 14.06 17.57
CA ASP A 100 11.29 14.68 18.40
C ASP A 100 12.71 14.18 18.06
N GLU A 101 13.72 14.93 18.51
CA GLU A 101 15.12 14.60 18.19
C GLU A 101 15.52 13.24 18.75
N THR A 102 15.08 12.90 19.97
CA THR A 102 15.33 11.60 20.60
C THR A 102 14.86 10.42 19.72
N THR A 103 13.67 10.52 19.15
CA THR A 103 13.09 9.53 18.23
C THR A 103 13.94 9.43 16.97
N ASN A 104 14.31 10.58 16.38
CA ASN A 104 15.09 10.62 15.15
C ASN A 104 16.52 10.09 15.33
N GLU A 105 17.17 10.39 16.46
CA GLU A 105 18.50 9.88 16.82
C GLU A 105 18.50 8.36 16.98
N GLN A 106 17.51 7.81 17.69
CA GLN A 106 17.40 6.36 17.89
C GLN A 106 17.10 5.63 16.58
N LEU A 107 16.21 6.18 15.73
CA LEU A 107 15.96 5.63 14.40
C LEU A 107 17.20 5.71 13.51
N SER A 108 17.91 6.84 13.53
CA SER A 108 19.13 7.02 12.76
C SER A 108 20.22 6.02 13.18
N GLY A 109 20.37 5.82 14.48
CA GLY A 109 21.31 4.84 15.03
C GLY A 109 20.96 3.39 14.66
N TRP A 110 19.68 3.04 14.61
CA TRP A 110 19.26 1.70 14.19
C TRP A 110 19.38 1.47 12.68
N LEU A 111 19.01 2.48 11.87
CA LEU A 111 19.06 2.43 10.41
C LEU A 111 20.45 2.67 9.83
N GLY A 112 21.42 3.08 10.65
CA GLY A 112 22.81 3.32 10.24
C GLY A 112 23.01 4.57 9.36
N ARG A 113 22.04 5.48 9.33
CA ARG A 113 22.11 6.75 8.60
C ARG A 113 21.20 7.80 9.22
N ALA A 114 21.52 9.07 9.00
CA ALA A 114 20.66 10.17 9.43
C ALA A 114 19.29 10.07 8.72
N VAL A 115 18.22 10.07 9.53
CA VAL A 115 16.84 10.08 9.06
C VAL A 115 15.96 10.98 9.92
N ARG A 116 14.78 11.28 9.41
CA ARG A 116 13.68 11.90 10.16
C ARG A 116 12.41 11.06 10.02
N LEU A 117 11.69 10.89 11.11
CA LEU A 117 10.33 10.34 11.11
C LEU A 117 9.35 11.51 11.00
N VAL A 118 8.48 11.46 10.00
CA VAL A 118 7.47 12.50 9.75
C VAL A 118 6.06 11.92 9.74
N PHE A 119 5.08 12.75 10.07
CA PHE A 119 3.69 12.38 10.24
C PHE A 119 2.76 13.20 9.34
N PHE A 120 1.75 12.51 8.80
CA PHE A 120 0.62 13.09 8.12
C PHE A 120 -0.51 13.31 9.13
N ASP A 121 -0.39 14.39 9.89
CA ASP A 121 -1.37 14.85 10.86
C ASP A 121 -2.49 15.69 10.19
N SER A 122 -3.31 16.37 10.99
CA SER A 122 -4.42 17.20 10.47
C SER A 122 -3.97 18.46 9.74
N GLY A 123 -2.73 18.93 9.95
CA GLY A 123 -2.19 20.09 9.23
C GLY A 123 -1.62 19.73 7.85
N ALA A 124 -1.27 18.45 7.63
CA ALA A 124 -0.76 17.97 6.36
C ALA A 124 -1.88 17.85 5.31
N LYS A 125 -1.56 18.18 4.05
CA LYS A 125 -2.48 18.07 2.91
C LYS A 125 -1.76 17.48 1.70
N ARG A 126 -2.43 16.56 1.03
CA ARG A 126 -2.01 15.99 -0.25
C ARG A 126 -3.21 15.35 -0.92
N ILE A 127 -3.26 15.48 -2.25
CA ILE A 127 -4.34 14.93 -3.08
C ILE A 127 -3.80 13.87 -4.03
N ALA A 128 -4.64 12.88 -4.33
CA ALA A 128 -4.41 11.87 -5.35
C ALA A 128 -4.47 12.48 -6.75
N SER A 129 -4.18 11.68 -7.77
CA SER A 129 -4.23 12.14 -9.15
C SER A 129 -5.63 12.53 -9.57
N THR A 130 -5.81 13.80 -9.95
CA THR A 130 -7.09 14.36 -10.42
C THR A 130 -7.67 13.60 -11.61
N GLU A 131 -6.81 13.16 -12.54
CA GLU A 131 -7.18 12.37 -13.72
C GLU A 131 -7.89 11.06 -13.34
N TRP A 132 -7.46 10.41 -12.27
CA TRP A 132 -7.91 9.06 -11.92
C TRP A 132 -8.90 9.06 -10.76
N ALA A 133 -8.64 9.83 -9.71
CA ALA A 133 -9.40 9.83 -8.46
C ALA A 133 -10.52 10.88 -8.42
N GLY A 134 -10.44 11.89 -9.29
CA GLY A 134 -11.27 13.09 -9.24
C GLY A 134 -10.63 14.22 -8.42
N ASN A 135 -11.31 15.37 -8.41
CA ASN A 135 -10.86 16.55 -7.66
C ASN A 135 -10.83 16.29 -6.16
N ASP A 136 -9.91 16.95 -5.46
CA ASP A 136 -9.84 17.03 -4.01
C ASP A 136 -9.83 15.68 -3.26
N THR A 137 -9.46 14.59 -3.94
CA THR A 137 -9.40 13.27 -3.33
C THR A 137 -8.17 13.17 -2.44
N PRO A 138 -8.29 13.06 -1.11
CA PRO A 138 -7.15 13.15 -0.22
C PRO A 138 -6.35 11.85 -0.20
N VAL A 139 -5.05 11.95 0.04
CA VAL A 139 -4.16 10.79 0.19
C VAL A 139 -3.06 11.11 1.21
N THR A 140 -2.67 10.13 2.01
CA THR A 140 -1.59 10.25 3.01
C THR A 140 -0.22 10.09 2.37
N PHE A 141 0.76 9.48 3.05
CA PHE A 141 2.03 9.07 2.45
C PHE A 141 1.93 7.78 1.61
N ALA A 142 0.72 7.30 1.31
CA ALA A 142 0.50 6.25 0.32
C ALA A 142 1.06 6.64 -1.07
N ASP A 143 1.27 5.67 -1.97
CA ASP A 143 1.94 5.96 -3.25
C ASP A 143 1.13 6.91 -4.15
N GLY A 144 -0.19 6.73 -4.20
CA GLY A 144 -1.03 7.66 -4.96
C GLY A 144 -2.54 7.58 -4.74
N TYR A 145 -3.04 6.61 -3.97
CA TYR A 145 -4.46 6.39 -3.73
C TYR A 145 -4.68 5.83 -2.32
N GLN A 146 -5.89 5.96 -1.81
CA GLN A 146 -6.25 5.64 -0.43
C GLN A 146 -6.20 4.14 -0.11
N ILE A 147 -6.68 3.31 -1.03
CA ILE A 147 -6.87 1.87 -0.79
C ILE A 147 -6.30 1.09 -1.97
N LEU A 148 -5.62 -0.01 -1.68
CA LEU A 148 -5.30 -1.03 -2.66
C LEU A 148 -6.15 -2.29 -2.42
N VAL A 149 -6.88 -2.71 -3.44
CA VAL A 149 -7.64 -3.97 -3.49
C VAL A 149 -6.87 -5.03 -4.27
N THR A 150 -6.85 -6.25 -3.77
CA THR A 150 -6.32 -7.44 -4.45
C THR A 150 -7.25 -8.62 -4.23
N THR A 151 -7.18 -9.65 -5.09
CA THR A 151 -8.05 -10.82 -4.98
C THR A 151 -7.27 -12.12 -4.77
N THR A 152 -7.87 -13.07 -4.05
CA THR A 152 -7.26 -14.39 -3.81
C THR A 152 -7.15 -15.20 -5.10
N GLY A 153 -8.12 -15.09 -6.02
CA GLY A 153 -8.08 -15.70 -7.34
C GLY A 153 -6.87 -15.25 -8.17
N SER A 154 -6.60 -13.95 -8.21
CA SER A 154 -5.43 -13.40 -8.92
C SER A 154 -4.11 -13.87 -8.33
N LEU A 155 -4.00 -13.96 -6.99
CA LEU A 155 -2.80 -14.50 -6.35
C LEU A 155 -2.57 -15.97 -6.71
N ARG A 156 -3.62 -16.80 -6.71
CA ARG A 156 -3.51 -18.21 -7.10
C ARG A 156 -3.04 -18.35 -8.55
N ALA A 157 -3.58 -17.57 -9.47
CA ALA A 157 -3.15 -17.57 -10.88
C ALA A 157 -1.68 -17.14 -11.04
N LEU A 158 -1.24 -16.11 -10.30
CA LEU A 158 0.16 -15.69 -10.31
C LEU A 158 1.09 -16.79 -9.77
N ASN A 159 0.73 -17.42 -8.66
CA ASN A 159 1.52 -18.50 -8.07
C ASN A 159 1.55 -19.76 -8.96
N ALA A 160 0.48 -20.02 -9.72
CA ALA A 160 0.48 -21.10 -10.71
C ALA A 160 1.49 -20.83 -11.84
N ASP A 161 1.59 -19.58 -12.32
CA ASP A 161 2.61 -19.21 -13.33
C ASP A 161 4.03 -19.31 -12.76
N LEU A 162 4.25 -18.84 -11.53
CA LEU A 162 5.56 -18.97 -10.86
C LEU A 162 5.97 -20.44 -10.69
N ALA A 163 5.07 -21.29 -10.20
CA ALA A 163 5.33 -22.72 -10.04
C ALA A 163 5.64 -23.41 -11.38
N ALA A 164 4.92 -23.07 -12.44
CA ALA A 164 5.16 -23.61 -13.78
C ALA A 164 6.54 -23.27 -14.36
N HIS A 165 7.21 -22.23 -13.83
CA HIS A 165 8.54 -21.80 -14.23
C HIS A 165 9.62 -22.05 -13.16
N ALA A 166 9.31 -22.84 -12.12
CA ALA A 166 10.20 -23.11 -10.98
C ALA A 166 10.67 -21.85 -10.23
N ASP A 167 9.87 -20.78 -10.25
CA ASP A 167 10.16 -19.49 -9.60
C ASP A 167 9.62 -19.42 -8.14
N GLY A 168 9.14 -20.54 -7.59
CA GLY A 168 8.59 -20.63 -6.24
C GLY A 168 7.15 -20.10 -6.10
N THR A 169 6.81 -19.58 -4.92
CA THR A 169 5.52 -18.91 -4.65
C THR A 169 5.72 -17.64 -3.82
N VAL A 170 4.71 -16.78 -3.82
CA VAL A 170 4.66 -15.55 -3.01
C VAL A 170 3.33 -15.44 -2.27
N GLY A 171 3.34 -14.78 -1.11
CA GLY A 171 2.14 -14.44 -0.37
C GLY A 171 1.56 -13.08 -0.76
N MET A 172 0.33 -12.81 -0.31
CA MET A 172 -0.39 -11.57 -0.63
C MET A 172 0.31 -10.33 -0.05
N GLU A 173 1.03 -10.48 1.06
CA GLU A 173 1.74 -9.41 1.75
C GLU A 173 2.78 -8.71 0.86
N ARG A 174 3.31 -9.40 -0.16
CA ARG A 174 4.20 -8.81 -1.18
C ARG A 174 3.58 -7.64 -1.93
N PHE A 175 2.26 -7.66 -2.10
CA PHE A 175 1.51 -6.65 -2.85
C PHE A 175 1.00 -5.51 -1.98
N ARG A 176 1.14 -5.64 -0.66
CA ARG A 176 0.79 -4.66 0.36
C ARG A 176 -0.65 -4.10 0.25
N PRO A 177 -1.68 -4.93 0.00
CA PRO A 177 -3.05 -4.46 -0.16
C PRO A 177 -3.65 -4.00 1.16
N ASN A 178 -4.66 -3.14 1.09
CA ASN A 178 -5.47 -2.78 2.26
C ASN A 178 -6.66 -3.71 2.42
N ILE A 179 -7.26 -4.13 1.30
CA ILE A 179 -8.42 -5.02 1.29
C ILE A 179 -8.10 -6.20 0.36
N VAL A 180 -8.23 -7.42 0.89
CA VAL A 180 -8.16 -8.64 0.09
C VAL A 180 -9.57 -9.20 -0.05
N ILE A 181 -9.99 -9.42 -1.29
CA ILE A 181 -11.30 -9.98 -1.61
C ILE A 181 -11.12 -11.43 -2.01
N ASP A 182 -11.87 -12.31 -1.37
CA ASP A 182 -11.92 -13.70 -1.77
C ASP A 182 -12.78 -13.87 -3.03
N THR A 183 -12.14 -14.38 -4.07
CA THR A 183 -12.72 -14.68 -5.39
C THR A 183 -12.24 -16.04 -5.86
N GLU A 184 -13.07 -16.78 -6.60
CA GLU A 184 -12.63 -18.01 -7.27
C GLU A 184 -11.91 -17.69 -8.59
N GLU A 185 -12.54 -16.86 -9.41
CA GLU A 185 -12.03 -16.42 -10.71
C GLU A 185 -10.87 -15.44 -10.57
N ALA A 186 -9.78 -15.74 -11.30
CA ALA A 186 -8.62 -14.89 -11.37
C ALA A 186 -8.89 -13.65 -12.21
N TRP A 187 -8.33 -12.51 -11.79
CA TRP A 187 -8.38 -11.24 -12.51
C TRP A 187 -9.77 -10.64 -12.66
N SER A 188 -10.78 -11.16 -11.95
CA SER A 188 -12.14 -10.62 -11.95
C SER A 188 -12.16 -9.12 -11.61
N GLU A 189 -11.22 -8.64 -10.78
CA GLU A 189 -11.09 -7.23 -10.43
C GLU A 189 -10.80 -6.28 -11.60
N ASP A 190 -10.30 -6.78 -12.73
CA ASP A 190 -10.11 -5.97 -13.94
C ASP A 190 -11.44 -5.49 -14.52
N GLY A 191 -12.51 -6.27 -14.31
CA GLY A 191 -13.86 -5.98 -14.77
C GLY A 191 -14.65 -5.10 -13.81
N TRP A 192 -14.13 -4.72 -12.64
CA TRP A 192 -14.90 -3.89 -11.70
C TRP A 192 -14.55 -2.41 -11.88
N ALA A 193 -15.57 -1.60 -12.12
CA ALA A 193 -15.48 -0.13 -12.06
C ALA A 193 -15.83 0.37 -10.66
N ALA A 194 -16.81 -0.24 -9.99
CA ALA A 194 -17.15 0.06 -8.60
C ALA A 194 -17.67 -1.18 -7.86
N ILE A 195 -17.39 -1.23 -6.55
CA ILE A 195 -17.88 -2.26 -5.64
C ILE A 195 -18.56 -1.66 -4.42
N GLU A 196 -19.44 -2.43 -3.81
CA GLU A 196 -20.08 -2.15 -2.51
C GLU A 196 -19.54 -3.11 -1.45
N ILE A 197 -19.17 -2.58 -0.29
CA ILE A 197 -18.85 -3.35 0.91
C ILE A 197 -19.46 -2.67 2.14
N GLY A 198 -20.25 -3.38 2.93
CA GLY A 198 -20.90 -2.79 4.12
C GLY A 198 -21.83 -1.62 3.80
N GLY A 199 -22.37 -1.56 2.57
CA GLY A 199 -23.19 -0.43 2.09
C GLY A 199 -22.38 0.80 1.62
N LEU A 200 -21.05 0.73 1.65
CA LEU A 200 -20.16 1.80 1.20
C LEU A 200 -19.72 1.55 -0.24
N ARG A 201 -19.74 2.60 -1.07
CA ARG A 201 -19.22 2.53 -2.45
C ARG A 201 -17.72 2.77 -2.50
N PHE A 202 -17.05 1.96 -3.31
CA PHE A 202 -15.63 2.05 -3.63
C PHE A 202 -15.42 2.04 -5.14
N ASP A 203 -14.80 3.09 -5.68
CA ASP A 203 -14.47 3.16 -7.11
C ASP A 203 -13.07 2.59 -7.37
N LEU A 204 -12.94 1.66 -8.32
CA LEU A 204 -11.68 1.11 -8.76
C LEU A 204 -11.09 2.00 -9.86
N VAL A 205 -10.29 2.97 -9.44
CA VAL A 205 -9.88 4.09 -10.30
C VAL A 205 -8.71 3.78 -11.22
N LYS A 206 -7.76 2.93 -10.80
CA LYS A 206 -6.54 2.69 -11.59
C LYS A 206 -5.89 1.35 -11.24
N PRO A 207 -5.50 0.51 -12.21
CA PRO A 207 -4.77 -0.72 -11.89
C PRO A 207 -3.40 -0.40 -11.27
N CYS A 208 -2.95 -1.25 -10.36
CA CYS A 208 -1.70 -1.02 -9.64
C CYS A 208 -0.51 -1.61 -10.40
N ALA A 209 0.29 -0.73 -11.01
CA ALA A 209 1.59 -1.10 -11.57
C ALA A 209 2.55 -1.50 -10.44
N ARG A 210 3.15 -2.68 -10.58
CA ARG A 210 4.01 -3.26 -9.55
C ARG A 210 5.47 -2.93 -9.82
N CYS A 211 6.18 -2.64 -8.73
CA CYS A 211 7.59 -2.30 -8.73
C CYS A 211 8.40 -3.33 -7.94
N ILE A 212 9.71 -3.08 -7.84
CA ILE A 212 10.67 -3.93 -7.12
C ILE A 212 10.31 -4.20 -5.65
N MET A 213 9.45 -3.38 -5.02
CA MET A 213 8.98 -3.67 -3.65
C MET A 213 8.32 -5.05 -3.50
N THR A 214 7.70 -5.57 -4.56
CA THR A 214 7.07 -6.90 -4.55
C THR A 214 8.07 -8.05 -4.52
N THR A 215 9.36 -7.79 -4.80
CA THR A 215 10.44 -8.80 -4.81
C THR A 215 11.12 -8.94 -3.44
N GLN A 216 10.56 -8.30 -2.42
CA GLN A 216 11.18 -8.21 -1.11
C GLN A 216 10.35 -8.93 -0.07
N ASP A 217 11.05 -9.70 0.77
CA ASP A 217 10.44 -10.35 1.91
C ASP A 217 10.01 -9.35 2.99
N GLN A 218 8.72 -9.37 3.33
CA GLN A 218 8.12 -8.41 4.27
C GLN A 218 8.42 -8.75 5.75
N THR A 219 9.14 -9.86 6.00
CA THR A 219 9.61 -10.25 7.35
C THR A 219 11.08 -9.92 7.51
N THR A 220 11.92 -10.37 6.59
CA THR A 220 13.38 -10.27 6.66
C THR A 220 13.94 -9.04 5.95
N GLY A 221 13.19 -8.43 5.02
CA GLY A 221 13.68 -7.38 4.12
C GLY A 221 14.55 -7.92 2.97
N SER A 222 14.81 -9.23 2.89
CA SER A 222 15.65 -9.83 1.85
C SER A 222 14.99 -9.77 0.47
N ARG A 223 15.81 -9.64 -0.58
CA ARG A 223 15.38 -9.84 -1.98
C ARG A 223 15.83 -11.18 -2.55
N ASP A 224 16.54 -11.97 -1.77
CA ASP A 224 16.95 -13.33 -2.12
C ASP A 224 15.81 -14.32 -1.81
N VAL A 225 14.67 -14.08 -2.48
CA VAL A 225 13.41 -14.83 -2.37
C VAL A 225 12.71 -14.82 -3.73
N SER A 226 11.64 -15.60 -3.88
CA SER A 226 10.82 -15.66 -5.10
C SER A 226 10.48 -14.25 -5.63
N ASN A 227 10.73 -14.03 -6.92
CA ASN A 227 10.49 -12.74 -7.58
C ASN A 227 9.24 -12.82 -8.46
N PRO A 228 8.14 -12.10 -8.13
CA PRO A 228 6.90 -12.17 -8.91
C PRO A 228 6.90 -11.31 -10.17
N ILE A 229 7.89 -10.42 -10.36
CA ILE A 229 7.91 -9.45 -11.47
C ILE A 229 8.00 -10.14 -12.85
N PRO A 230 8.86 -11.14 -13.09
CA PRO A 230 8.88 -11.87 -14.36
C PRO A 230 7.53 -12.52 -14.70
N ALA A 231 6.89 -13.19 -13.74
CA ALA A 231 5.58 -13.82 -13.92
C ALA A 231 4.48 -12.81 -14.26
N MET A 232 4.36 -11.72 -13.49
CA MET A 232 3.45 -10.64 -13.85
C MET A 232 3.82 -9.99 -15.19
N GLY A 233 5.10 -9.96 -15.55
CA GLY A 233 5.55 -9.47 -16.85
C GLY A 233 5.10 -10.36 -18.02
N ARG A 234 5.00 -11.68 -17.81
CA ARG A 234 4.47 -12.65 -18.78
C ARG A 234 2.97 -12.51 -18.94
N ILE A 235 2.22 -12.46 -17.83
CA ILE A 235 0.76 -12.67 -17.86
C ILE A 235 -0.06 -11.40 -17.58
N ARG A 236 0.54 -10.33 -17.06
CA ARG A 236 -0.14 -9.09 -16.59
C ARG A 236 0.55 -7.80 -17.04
N MET A 237 1.26 -7.82 -18.17
CA MET A 237 1.89 -6.59 -18.67
C MET A 237 0.85 -5.66 -19.28
N SER A 238 0.75 -4.43 -18.79
CA SER A 238 -0.15 -3.40 -19.34
C SER A 238 0.16 -3.10 -20.82
N ALA A 239 -0.88 -3.01 -21.64
CA ALA A 239 -0.80 -2.49 -23.01
C ALA A 239 -1.06 -0.97 -23.08
N ASP A 240 -1.59 -0.37 -22.01
CA ASP A 240 -1.86 1.06 -21.94
C ASP A 240 -0.67 1.82 -21.35
N ARG A 241 -0.17 2.81 -22.11
CA ARG A 241 0.99 3.62 -21.74
C ARG A 241 0.76 4.53 -20.53
N ARG A 242 -0.50 4.80 -20.16
CA ARG A 242 -0.84 5.58 -18.97
C ARG A 242 -0.49 4.85 -17.67
N VAL A 243 -0.45 3.51 -17.72
CA VAL A 243 -0.06 2.66 -16.59
C VAL A 243 0.95 1.61 -17.08
N PRO A 244 2.22 1.97 -17.29
CA PRO A 244 3.22 1.05 -17.82
C PRO A 244 3.66 0.04 -16.77
N GLY A 245 3.92 -1.20 -17.21
CA GLY A 245 4.53 -2.24 -16.39
C GLY A 245 3.59 -3.42 -16.05
N PRO A 246 4.10 -4.37 -15.26
CA PRO A 246 3.31 -5.49 -14.75
C PRO A 246 2.25 -5.00 -13.76
N LEU A 247 1.03 -5.55 -13.83
CA LEU A 247 -0.10 -5.16 -13.01
C LEU A 247 -0.50 -6.26 -12.03
N PHE A 248 -0.95 -5.86 -10.84
CA PHE A 248 -1.64 -6.76 -9.90
C PHE A 248 -2.51 -5.93 -8.97
N GLY A 249 -3.79 -6.24 -8.79
CA GLY A 249 -4.69 -5.42 -7.95
C GLY A 249 -4.98 -4.02 -8.47
N TRP A 250 -5.85 -3.31 -7.76
CA TRP A 250 -6.45 -2.05 -8.18
C TRP A 250 -6.41 -1.00 -7.07
N ASN A 251 -6.05 0.23 -7.43
CA ASN A 251 -6.17 1.37 -6.56
C ASN A 251 -7.64 1.81 -6.49
N VAL A 252 -8.08 2.13 -5.30
CA VAL A 252 -9.48 2.32 -4.95
C VAL A 252 -9.67 3.60 -4.14
N THR A 253 -10.75 4.32 -4.43
CA THR A 253 -11.19 5.50 -3.69
C THR A 253 -12.54 5.21 -3.02
N PRO A 254 -12.64 5.29 -1.68
CA PRO A 254 -13.95 5.24 -1.02
C PRO A 254 -14.76 6.50 -1.36
N ARG A 255 -16.07 6.34 -1.55
CA ARG A 255 -17.01 7.46 -1.78
C ARG A 255 -17.87 7.77 -0.56
N ASP A 256 -17.97 6.81 0.36
CA ASP A 256 -18.69 6.91 1.61
C ASP A 256 -17.77 6.62 2.80
N SER A 257 -18.25 6.91 4.01
CA SER A 257 -17.57 6.57 5.27
C SER A 257 -18.43 5.63 6.10
N GLY A 258 -17.78 4.73 6.83
CA GLY A 258 -18.45 3.75 7.67
C GLY A 258 -17.59 2.54 7.92
N LYS A 259 -18.16 1.50 8.51
CA LYS A 259 -17.41 0.34 8.98
C LYS A 259 -17.42 -0.83 7.99
N ILE A 260 -16.28 -1.47 7.84
CA ILE A 260 -16.15 -2.77 7.16
C ILE A 260 -15.43 -3.79 8.05
N ALA A 261 -15.69 -5.07 7.82
CA ALA A 261 -15.08 -6.18 8.53
C ALA A 261 -14.67 -7.32 7.60
N VAL A 262 -13.70 -8.12 8.06
CA VAL A 262 -13.42 -9.42 7.44
C VAL A 262 -14.69 -10.26 7.46
N GLY A 263 -15.01 -10.86 6.31
CA GLY A 263 -16.23 -11.64 6.10
C GLY A 263 -17.37 -10.87 5.43
N ASP A 264 -17.33 -9.53 5.38
CA ASP A 264 -18.35 -8.73 4.73
C ASP A 264 -18.48 -9.10 3.25
N ALA A 265 -19.73 -9.13 2.76
CA ALA A 265 -20.03 -9.40 1.37
C ALA A 265 -19.55 -8.24 0.48
N VAL A 266 -18.99 -8.60 -0.68
CA VAL A 266 -18.62 -7.66 -1.72
C VAL A 266 -19.51 -7.86 -2.93
N LYS A 267 -20.13 -6.79 -3.41
CA LYS A 267 -20.94 -6.76 -4.64
C LYS A 267 -20.30 -5.84 -5.66
N VAL A 268 -20.36 -6.22 -6.94
CA VAL A 268 -20.00 -5.32 -8.04
C VAL A 268 -21.20 -4.43 -8.30
N LEU A 269 -21.00 -3.11 -8.27
CA LEU A 269 -22.03 -2.11 -8.60
C LEU A 269 -21.97 -1.72 -10.07
N GLU A 270 -20.76 -1.57 -10.59
CA GLU A 270 -20.51 -1.14 -11.96
C GLU A 270 -19.36 -1.96 -12.55
N GLU A 271 -19.56 -2.40 -13.79
CA GLU A 271 -18.55 -3.14 -14.54
C GLU A 271 -17.73 -2.24 -15.48
N ARG A 272 -16.53 -2.69 -15.79
CA ARG A 272 -15.64 -2.21 -16.85
C ARG A 272 -15.65 -3.29 -17.95
N PRO A 273 -16.54 -3.20 -18.96
CA PRO A 273 -16.83 -4.31 -19.87
C PRO A 273 -15.62 -4.90 -20.60
N ASN A 274 -14.63 -4.07 -20.93
CA ASN A 274 -13.42 -4.49 -21.65
C ASN A 274 -12.23 -4.78 -20.73
N GLY A 275 -12.42 -4.72 -19.41
CA GLY A 275 -11.35 -4.78 -18.43
C GLY A 275 -10.26 -3.71 -18.66
N TRP A 276 -9.05 -4.02 -18.22
CA TRP A 276 -7.85 -3.23 -18.57
C TRP A 276 -7.09 -3.87 -19.73
N ALA A 277 -6.59 -3.05 -20.64
CA ALA A 277 -5.83 -3.53 -21.79
C ALA A 277 -4.49 -4.16 -21.36
N LEU A 278 -4.30 -5.44 -21.66
CA LEU A 278 -3.06 -6.19 -21.41
C LEU A 278 -2.38 -6.56 -22.72
N LYS A 279 -1.05 -6.69 -22.69
CA LYS A 279 -0.30 -7.15 -23.85
C LYS A 279 -0.61 -8.62 -24.11
N VAL A 280 -1.09 -8.92 -25.31
CA VAL A 280 -1.19 -10.29 -25.81
C VAL A 280 0.18 -10.69 -26.34
N ARG A 281 0.81 -11.68 -25.70
CA ARG A 281 2.01 -12.33 -26.23
C ARG A 281 1.55 -13.54 -27.02
N ASN A 282 1.66 -13.50 -28.35
CA ASN A 282 1.47 -14.69 -29.17
C ASN A 282 2.52 -15.72 -28.72
N ARG A 283 2.08 -16.84 -28.16
CA ARG A 283 2.95 -17.99 -27.93
C ARG A 283 3.26 -18.58 -29.31
N ALA A 284 4.50 -18.41 -29.77
CA ALA A 284 5.05 -19.20 -30.87
C ALA A 284 5.39 -20.60 -30.36
#